data_AF-A0A1F8TM80-F1
#
_entry.id   AF-A0A1F8TM80-F1
#
_cell.length_a   1.000
_cell.length_b   1.000
_cell.length_c   1.000
_cell.angle_alpha   90.00
_cell.angle_beta   90.00
_cell.angle_gamma   90.00
#
_symmetry.space_group_name_H-M   'P 1'
#
loop_
_entity.id
_entity.type
_entity.pdbx_description
1 polymer ?
#
loop_
_entity_poly.entity_id
_entity_poly.type
_entity_poly.pdbx_seq_one_letter_code
_entity_poly.pdbx_strand_id
1 'polypeptide(L)'
;MNNTGNVQESLTAKEAREQHELQLAQYVAQQPASKQAFHRWMKGLEVASLVIFAAVFILALYLSINWTNVPTQAIPTAWFAFVGSFSLTMVLVGLHAAILRVFPPIGGLPYSMVRAYNPIKVPVKQAKFVTGCEAVNKGWGTVVLGVVAGAFWAVFAYAAWTVNMAILTPLITILAVILGIGIAVSILYSILRSVFRSISRSQ
;
A
#
# COMPACT_ATOMS: atom_id res chain seq x y z
N MET A 1 3.59 28.55 21.64
CA MET A 1 4.34 27.46 22.31
C MET A 1 3.94 26.09 21.73
N ASN A 2 4.23 25.83 20.43
CA ASN A 2 3.86 24.57 19.74
C ASN A 2 5.07 23.70 19.34
N ASN A 3 6.31 24.14 19.58
CA ASN A 3 7.50 23.44 19.08
C ASN A 3 7.93 22.25 19.95
N THR A 4 7.73 22.31 21.27
CA THR A 4 8.17 21.24 22.19
C THR A 4 7.35 19.95 22.05
N GLY A 5 6.04 20.05 21.78
CA GLY A 5 5.18 18.89 21.51
C GLY A 5 5.56 18.16 20.22
N ASN A 6 5.79 18.91 19.14
CA ASN A 6 6.17 18.35 17.83
C ASN A 6 7.56 17.69 17.86
N VAL A 7 8.50 18.26 18.63
CA VAL A 7 9.84 17.69 18.79
C VAL A 7 9.80 16.40 19.59
N GLN A 8 9.08 16.36 20.71
CA GLN A 8 8.90 15.15 21.52
C GLN A 8 8.25 14.02 20.71
N GLU A 9 7.17 14.34 19.98
CA GLU A 9 6.47 13.37 19.13
C GLU A 9 7.36 12.84 17.99
N SER A 10 8.18 13.71 17.38
CA SER A 10 9.13 13.30 16.34
C SER A 10 10.26 12.40 16.87
N LEU A 11 10.71 12.63 18.11
CA LEU A 11 11.74 11.82 18.76
C LEU A 11 11.19 10.43 19.11
N THR A 12 10.00 10.35 19.71
CA THR A 12 9.34 9.08 20.01
C THR A 12 9.02 8.29 18.73
N ALA A 13 8.63 8.99 17.66
CA ALA A 13 8.40 8.40 16.35
C ALA A 13 9.67 7.76 15.75
N LYS A 14 10.80 8.46 15.86
CA LYS A 14 12.10 7.99 15.39
C LYS A 14 12.56 6.76 16.19
N GLU A 15 12.43 6.78 17.50
CA GLU A 15 12.78 5.65 18.39
C GLU A 15 11.96 4.40 18.07
N ALA A 16 10.64 4.53 17.89
CA ALA A 16 9.78 3.40 17.52
C ALA A 16 10.20 2.77 16.18
N ARG A 17 10.54 3.60 15.19
CA ARG A 17 11.02 3.15 13.88
C ARG A 17 12.34 2.38 13.98
N GLU A 18 13.30 2.88 14.75
CA GLU A 18 14.58 2.20 14.99
C GLU A 18 14.37 0.85 15.69
N GLN A 19 13.45 0.78 16.66
CA GLN A 19 13.11 -0.49 17.32
C GLN A 19 12.52 -1.53 16.34
N HIS A 20 11.68 -1.12 15.39
CA HIS A 20 11.15 -2.04 14.37
C HIS A 20 12.22 -2.54 13.40
N GLU A 21 13.14 -1.67 12.99
CA GLU A 21 14.30 -2.08 12.18
C GLU A 21 15.15 -3.11 12.92
N LEU A 22 15.44 -2.86 14.20
CA LEU A 22 16.22 -3.77 15.04
C LEU A 22 15.52 -5.12 15.23
N GLN A 23 14.21 -5.15 15.46
CA GLN A 23 13.43 -6.38 15.56
C GLN A 23 13.50 -7.21 14.28
N LEU A 24 13.33 -6.57 13.12
CA LEU A 24 13.43 -7.25 11.83
C LEU A 24 14.86 -7.77 11.58
N ALA A 25 15.88 -6.95 11.86
CA ALA A 25 17.27 -7.32 11.69
C ALA A 25 17.66 -8.51 12.57
N GLN A 26 17.26 -8.50 13.84
CA GLN A 26 17.46 -9.61 14.77
C GLN A 26 16.76 -10.88 14.29
N TYR A 27 15.51 -10.77 13.85
CA TYR A 27 14.78 -11.91 13.32
C TYR A 27 15.46 -12.51 12.09
N VAL A 28 15.87 -11.67 11.13
CA VAL A 28 16.52 -12.11 9.89
C VAL A 28 17.89 -12.74 10.20
N ALA A 29 18.65 -12.19 11.15
CA ALA A 29 19.93 -12.75 11.57
C ALA A 29 19.81 -14.17 12.14
N GLN A 30 18.68 -14.50 12.77
CA GLN A 30 18.40 -15.85 13.29
C GLN A 30 17.91 -16.84 12.21
N GLN A 31 17.60 -16.37 11.00
CA GLN A 31 17.16 -17.24 9.90
C GLN A 31 18.35 -17.90 9.17
N PRO A 32 18.15 -19.06 8.52
CA PRO A 32 19.16 -19.66 7.66
C PRO A 32 19.61 -18.73 6.52
N ALA A 33 20.84 -18.91 6.05
CA ALA A 33 21.47 -18.07 5.03
C ALA A 33 20.61 -17.90 3.76
N SER A 34 19.87 -18.95 3.35
CA SER A 34 18.96 -18.90 2.21
C SER A 34 17.85 -17.85 2.37
N LYS A 35 17.24 -17.74 3.55
CA LYS A 35 16.22 -16.73 3.85
C LYS A 35 16.81 -15.32 3.97
N GLN A 36 18.04 -15.19 4.45
CA GLN A 36 18.74 -13.90 4.50
C GLN A 36 19.09 -13.40 3.10
N ALA A 37 19.51 -14.29 2.19
CA ALA A 37 19.75 -13.96 0.80
C ALA A 37 18.44 -13.56 0.10
N PHE A 38 17.37 -14.34 0.31
CA PHE A 38 16.03 -14.01 -0.17
C PHE A 38 15.57 -12.62 0.30
N HIS A 39 15.72 -12.30 1.58
CA HIS A 39 15.39 -10.97 2.13
C HIS A 39 16.15 -9.84 1.42
N ARG A 40 17.45 -10.03 1.16
CA ARG A 40 18.26 -9.04 0.44
C ARG A 40 17.79 -8.84 -0.99
N TRP A 41 17.51 -9.93 -1.70
CA TRP A 41 17.04 -9.89 -3.07
C TRP A 41 15.64 -9.25 -3.19
N MET A 42 14.71 -9.64 -2.31
CA MET A 42 13.36 -9.07 -2.29
C MET A 42 13.35 -7.58 -1.99
N LYS A 43 14.22 -7.08 -1.10
CA LYS A 43 14.36 -5.62 -0.89
C LYS A 43 14.73 -4.88 -2.17
N GLY A 44 15.63 -5.45 -2.98
CA GLY A 44 15.99 -4.91 -4.28
C GLY A 44 14.80 -4.85 -5.24
N LEU A 45 14.02 -5.93 -5.32
CA LEU A 45 12.81 -5.99 -6.14
C LEU A 45 11.71 -5.03 -5.68
N GLU A 46 11.49 -4.91 -4.38
CA GLU A 46 10.52 -3.95 -3.83
C GLU A 46 10.90 -2.53 -4.24
N VAL A 47 12.17 -2.14 -4.12
CA VAL A 47 12.66 -0.83 -4.57
C VAL A 47 12.48 -0.66 -6.07
N ALA A 48 12.83 -1.67 -6.88
CA ALA A 48 12.62 -1.61 -8.33
C ALA A 48 11.14 -1.43 -8.69
N SER A 49 10.23 -2.11 -7.99
CA SER A 49 8.78 -1.96 -8.21
C SER A 49 8.29 -0.54 -7.91
N LEU A 50 8.85 0.11 -6.89
CA LEU A 50 8.53 1.50 -6.55
C LEU A 50 9.06 2.48 -7.60
N VAL A 51 10.24 2.21 -8.17
CA VAL A 51 10.77 2.99 -9.30
C VAL A 51 9.85 2.85 -10.53
N ILE A 52 9.37 1.64 -10.83
CA ILE A 52 8.39 1.42 -11.90
C ILE A 52 7.12 2.21 -11.62
N PHE A 53 6.57 2.12 -10.40
CA PHE A 53 5.38 2.88 -10.00
C PHE A 53 5.55 4.39 -10.22
N ALA A 54 6.69 4.95 -9.80
CA ALA A 54 7.01 6.36 -10.02
C ALA A 54 7.17 6.70 -11.52
N ALA A 55 7.79 5.82 -12.31
CA ALA A 55 7.95 6.03 -13.74
C ALA A 55 6.60 6.04 -14.49
N VAL A 56 5.69 5.12 -14.15
CA VAL A 56 4.33 5.10 -14.74
C VAL A 56 3.53 6.34 -14.32
N PHE A 57 3.71 6.82 -13.09
CA PHE A 57 3.11 8.09 -12.66
C PHE A 57 3.59 9.28 -13.49
N ILE A 58 4.91 9.42 -13.67
CA ILE A 58 5.50 10.47 -14.49
C ILE A 58 4.99 10.40 -15.93
N LEU A 59 4.87 9.18 -16.49
CA LEU A 59 4.30 8.97 -17.81
C LEU A 59 2.83 9.44 -17.89
N ALA A 60 2.00 9.08 -16.90
CA ALA A 60 0.61 9.52 -16.85
C ALA A 60 0.48 11.05 -16.79
N LEU A 61 1.34 11.71 -15.99
CA LEU A 61 1.42 13.17 -15.94
C LEU A 61 1.86 13.76 -17.29
N TYR A 62 2.91 13.22 -17.90
CA TYR A 62 3.41 13.67 -19.19
C TYR A 62 2.33 13.62 -20.27
N LEU A 63 1.60 12.50 -20.37
CA LEU A 63 0.50 12.34 -21.33
C LEU A 63 -0.65 13.30 -21.04
N SER A 64 -0.94 13.57 -19.76
CA SER A 64 -1.98 14.53 -19.36
C SER A 64 -1.60 15.98 -19.69
N ILE A 65 -0.32 16.35 -19.55
CA ILE A 65 0.19 17.68 -19.90
C ILE A 65 0.22 17.86 -21.41
N ASN A 66 0.67 16.84 -22.14
CA ASN A 66 0.81 16.85 -23.59
C ASN A 66 -0.45 16.38 -24.33
N TRP A 67 -1.62 16.56 -23.72
CA TRP A 67 -2.91 15.97 -24.15
C TRP A 67 -3.31 16.32 -25.58
N THR A 68 -2.84 17.46 -26.12
CA THR A 68 -3.11 17.88 -27.51
C THR A 68 -2.36 17.06 -28.55
N ASN A 69 -1.26 16.40 -28.17
CA ASN A 69 -0.34 15.71 -29.07
C ASN A 69 -0.35 14.18 -28.90
N VAL A 70 -1.28 13.64 -28.10
CA VAL A 70 -1.36 12.21 -27.80
C VAL A 70 -2.79 11.70 -28.06
N PRO A 71 -2.96 10.39 -28.37
CA PRO A 71 -4.28 9.80 -28.47
C PRO A 71 -5.07 10.01 -27.17
N THR A 72 -6.34 10.42 -27.26
CA THR A 72 -7.16 10.75 -26.09
C THR A 72 -7.32 9.57 -25.14
N GLN A 73 -7.34 8.35 -25.66
CA GLN A 73 -7.37 7.12 -24.87
C GLN A 73 -6.06 6.80 -24.12
N ALA A 74 -4.92 7.38 -24.52
CA ALA A 74 -3.64 7.13 -23.88
C ALA A 74 -3.60 7.65 -22.43
N ILE A 75 -4.29 8.76 -22.17
CA ILE A 75 -4.36 9.42 -20.87
C ILE A 75 -5.01 8.49 -19.82
N PRO A 76 -6.29 8.06 -19.97
CA PRO A 76 -6.91 7.17 -19.00
C PRO A 76 -6.17 5.82 -18.90
N THR A 77 -5.66 5.28 -20.01
CA THR A 77 -4.85 4.05 -20.02
C THR A 77 -3.65 4.15 -19.08
N ALA A 78 -2.90 5.25 -19.16
CA ALA A 78 -1.73 5.45 -18.30
C ALA A 78 -2.10 5.64 -16.82
N TRP A 79 -3.21 6.31 -16.52
CA TRP A 79 -3.72 6.42 -15.15
C TRP A 79 -4.15 5.08 -14.57
N PHE A 80 -4.82 4.22 -15.34
CA PHE A 80 -5.17 2.87 -14.90
C PHE A 80 -3.94 1.97 -14.76
N ALA A 81 -2.97 2.07 -15.67
CA ALA A 81 -1.69 1.38 -15.55
C ALA A 81 -0.91 1.84 -14.31
N PHE A 82 -0.97 3.13 -13.96
CA PHE A 82 -0.34 3.67 -12.76
C PHE A 82 -0.92 3.03 -11.49
N VAL A 83 -2.24 3.05 -11.33
CA VAL A 83 -2.89 2.39 -10.17
C VAL A 83 -2.62 0.89 -10.17
N GLY A 84 -2.69 0.25 -11.34
CA GLY A 84 -2.39 -1.17 -11.51
C GLY A 84 -0.96 -1.54 -11.14
N SER A 85 0.02 -0.68 -11.40
CA SER A 85 1.44 -0.96 -11.13
C SER A 85 1.76 -1.16 -9.65
N PHE A 86 0.96 -0.60 -8.74
CA PHE A 86 1.10 -0.85 -7.30
C PHE A 86 0.87 -2.33 -6.93
N SER A 87 0.12 -3.05 -7.75
CA SER A 87 -0.16 -4.48 -7.56
C SER A 87 1.11 -5.33 -7.56
N LEU A 88 2.11 -4.95 -8.37
CA LEU A 88 3.41 -5.62 -8.38
C LEU A 88 4.09 -5.47 -7.01
N THR A 89 4.07 -4.28 -6.43
CA THR A 89 4.59 -4.04 -5.07
C THR A 89 3.84 -4.90 -4.06
N MET A 90 2.50 -4.96 -4.11
CA MET A 90 1.72 -5.81 -3.19
C MET A 90 2.11 -7.29 -3.29
N VAL A 91 2.26 -7.82 -4.51
CA VAL A 91 2.68 -9.22 -4.72
C VAL A 91 4.06 -9.48 -4.14
N LEU A 92 5.02 -8.59 -4.39
CA LEU A 92 6.38 -8.72 -3.86
C LEU A 92 6.38 -8.68 -2.33
N VAL A 93 5.68 -7.72 -1.72
CA VAL A 93 5.57 -7.59 -0.26
C VAL A 93 4.90 -8.80 0.37
N GLY A 94 3.80 -9.29 -0.24
CA GLY A 94 3.09 -10.48 0.22
C GLY A 94 3.97 -11.73 0.17
N LEU A 95 4.71 -11.92 -0.92
CA LEU A 95 5.64 -13.04 -1.09
C LEU A 95 6.82 -12.95 -0.11
N HIS A 96 7.37 -11.74 0.03
CA HIS A 96 8.45 -11.45 0.98
C HIS A 96 8.02 -11.82 2.40
N ALA A 97 6.80 -11.44 2.78
CA ALA A 97 6.24 -11.74 4.08
C ALA A 97 5.93 -13.23 4.29
N ALA A 98 5.34 -13.89 3.28
CA ALA A 98 5.00 -15.30 3.38
C ALA A 98 6.23 -16.20 3.53
N ILE A 99 7.30 -15.93 2.77
CA ILE A 99 8.53 -16.73 2.80
C ILE A 99 9.35 -16.43 4.06
N LEU A 100 9.45 -15.16 4.47
CA LEU A 100 10.14 -14.80 5.72
C LEU A 100 9.34 -15.16 6.97
N ARG A 101 8.03 -15.39 6.86
CA ARG A 101 7.11 -15.60 7.99
C ARG A 101 7.12 -14.43 8.98
N VAL A 102 7.26 -13.24 8.42
CA VAL A 102 7.17 -11.96 9.12
C VAL A 102 6.31 -11.10 8.21
N PHE A 103 5.34 -10.36 8.74
CA PHE A 103 4.50 -9.47 7.96
C PHE A 103 4.61 -8.07 8.56
N PRO A 104 4.80 -7.03 7.73
CA PRO A 104 5.03 -5.69 8.22
C PRO A 104 3.81 -5.18 9.00
N PRO A 105 4.01 -4.35 10.03
CA PRO A 105 2.91 -3.85 10.86
C PRO A 105 1.88 -3.03 10.09
N ILE A 106 2.25 -2.50 8.92
CA ILE A 106 1.36 -1.76 8.03
C ILE A 106 1.14 -2.63 6.80
N GLY A 107 -0.05 -3.23 6.72
CA GLY A 107 -0.38 -4.15 5.64
C GLY A 107 -0.19 -3.51 4.27
N GLY A 108 0.66 -4.13 3.44
CA GLY A 108 0.87 -3.73 2.05
C GLY A 108 1.98 -2.72 1.79
N LEU A 109 2.63 -2.14 2.82
CA LEU A 109 3.82 -1.31 2.58
C LEU A 109 5.08 -2.18 2.45
N PRO A 110 5.98 -1.88 1.50
CA PRO A 110 7.24 -2.58 1.37
C PRO A 110 8.14 -2.39 2.59
N TYR A 111 8.99 -3.37 2.85
CA TYR A 111 9.89 -3.37 4.01
C TYR A 111 10.86 -2.20 3.97
N SER A 112 11.25 -1.77 2.77
CA SER A 112 12.06 -0.56 2.54
C SER A 112 11.35 0.73 2.95
N MET A 113 10.02 0.75 2.96
CA MET A 113 9.19 1.89 3.37
C MET A 113 8.75 1.84 4.83
N VAL A 114 9.07 0.78 5.58
CA VAL A 114 8.96 0.79 7.05
C VAL A 114 9.76 1.98 7.64
N ARG A 115 10.83 2.40 6.96
CA ARG A 115 11.53 3.67 7.22
C ARG A 115 10.65 4.90 6.99
N ALA A 116 9.99 5.01 5.86
CA ALA A 116 9.24 6.22 5.50
C ALA A 116 7.96 6.41 6.34
N TYR A 117 7.66 5.47 7.23
CA TYR A 117 6.54 5.54 8.15
C TYR A 117 6.59 6.78 9.05
N ASN A 118 5.46 7.48 9.11
CA ASN A 118 5.22 8.58 10.04
C ASN A 118 4.26 8.11 11.15
N PRO A 119 4.77 7.87 12.38
CA PRO A 119 3.97 7.41 13.52
C PRO A 119 2.88 8.38 13.97
N ILE A 120 2.95 9.65 13.54
CA ILE A 120 2.00 10.72 13.89
C ILE A 120 0.55 10.35 13.49
N LYS A 121 0.33 9.44 12.54
CA LYS A 121 -1.01 9.10 12.03
C LYS A 121 -1.55 7.73 12.45
N VAL A 122 -0.78 6.91 13.16
CA VAL A 122 -1.20 5.55 13.50
C VAL A 122 -0.77 5.22 14.93
N PRO A 123 -1.70 4.74 15.79
CA PRO A 123 -1.38 4.47 17.19
C PRO A 123 -0.29 3.41 17.33
N VAL A 124 0.78 3.76 18.05
CA VAL A 124 1.98 2.93 18.33
C VAL A 124 1.66 1.51 18.80
N LYS A 125 0.49 1.29 19.42
CA LYS A 125 -0.01 -0.04 19.83
C LYS A 125 -0.24 -1.03 18.68
N GLN A 126 -0.28 -0.61 17.42
CA GLN A 126 -0.51 -1.47 16.26
C GLN A 126 0.77 -1.84 15.48
N ALA A 127 1.94 -1.39 15.91
CA ALA A 127 3.15 -1.47 15.11
C ALA A 127 3.96 -2.78 15.27
N LYS A 128 3.39 -3.88 15.80
CA LYS A 128 4.15 -5.13 15.98
C LYS A 128 4.14 -5.96 14.69
N PHE A 129 5.30 -6.44 14.25
CA PHE A 129 5.37 -7.43 13.17
C PHE A 129 4.56 -8.68 13.55
N VAL A 130 3.76 -9.16 12.61
CA VAL A 130 3.10 -10.46 12.74
C VAL A 130 4.09 -11.51 12.29
N THR A 131 4.25 -12.59 13.03
CA THR A 131 5.22 -13.66 12.72
C THR A 131 4.56 -15.02 12.61
N GLY A 132 5.27 -16.00 12.06
CA GLY A 132 4.81 -17.39 12.01
C GLY A 132 3.69 -17.62 10.97
N CYS A 133 2.75 -18.51 11.28
CA CYS A 133 1.68 -18.92 10.35
C CYS A 133 0.72 -17.78 9.99
N GLU A 134 0.46 -16.86 10.92
CA GLU A 134 -0.40 -15.71 10.64
C GLU A 134 0.24 -14.77 9.59
N ALA A 135 1.56 -14.60 9.65
CA ALA A 135 2.31 -13.82 8.66
C ALA A 135 2.25 -14.45 7.27
N VAL A 136 2.25 -15.79 7.19
CA VAL A 136 2.10 -16.54 5.95
C VAL A 136 0.72 -16.30 5.33
N ASN A 137 -0.34 -16.39 6.13
CA ASN A 137 -1.70 -16.15 5.66
C ASN A 137 -1.90 -14.71 5.19
N LYS A 138 -1.40 -13.74 5.95
CA LYS A 138 -1.43 -12.32 5.55
C LYS A 138 -0.60 -12.07 4.29
N GLY A 139 0.56 -12.71 4.17
CA GLY A 139 1.41 -12.64 2.98
C GLY A 139 0.69 -13.14 1.74
N TRP A 140 0.14 -14.37 1.78
CA TRP A 140 -0.63 -14.93 0.66
C TRP A 140 -1.91 -14.16 0.37
N GLY A 141 -2.64 -13.71 1.38
CA GLY A 141 -3.81 -12.83 1.19
C GLY A 141 -3.44 -11.54 0.44
N THR A 142 -2.27 -10.96 0.75
CA THR A 142 -1.75 -9.77 0.06
C THR A 142 -1.36 -10.10 -1.39
N VAL A 143 -0.75 -11.26 -1.64
CA VAL A 143 -0.44 -11.73 -3.01
C VAL A 143 -1.72 -11.88 -3.83
N VAL A 144 -2.72 -12.57 -3.32
CA VAL A 144 -4.00 -12.79 -4.01
C VAL A 144 -4.67 -11.44 -4.32
N LEU A 145 -4.72 -10.54 -3.33
CA LEU A 145 -5.27 -9.21 -3.51
C LEU A 145 -4.51 -8.41 -4.59
N GLY A 146 -3.17 -8.47 -4.57
CA GLY A 146 -2.33 -7.85 -5.57
C GLY A 146 -2.58 -8.41 -6.97
N VAL A 147 -2.65 -9.73 -7.14
CA VAL A 147 -2.91 -10.36 -8.45
C VAL A 147 -4.30 -9.97 -8.99
N VAL A 148 -5.33 -10.04 -8.15
CA VAL A 148 -6.71 -9.70 -8.54
C VAL A 148 -6.82 -8.21 -8.90
N ALA A 149 -6.26 -7.33 -8.08
CA ALA A 149 -6.23 -5.90 -8.36
C ALA A 149 -5.44 -5.59 -9.65
N GLY A 150 -4.29 -6.23 -9.84
CA GLY A 150 -3.46 -6.06 -11.03
C GLY A 150 -4.19 -6.48 -12.30
N ALA A 151 -4.86 -7.64 -12.28
CA ALA A 151 -5.69 -8.10 -13.38
C ALA A 151 -6.85 -7.13 -13.66
N PHE A 152 -7.54 -6.68 -12.62
CA PHE A 152 -8.64 -5.72 -12.74
C PHE A 152 -8.18 -4.42 -13.44
N TRP A 153 -7.09 -3.82 -12.97
CA TRP A 153 -6.57 -2.57 -13.54
C TRP A 153 -5.95 -2.77 -14.92
N ALA A 154 -5.35 -3.93 -15.20
CA ALA A 154 -4.83 -4.26 -16.53
C ALA A 154 -5.96 -4.37 -17.56
N VAL A 155 -7.07 -5.04 -17.21
CA VAL A 155 -8.26 -5.10 -18.08
C VAL A 155 -8.85 -3.70 -18.27
N PHE A 156 -8.87 -2.87 -17.23
CA PHE A 156 -9.33 -1.48 -17.31
C PHE A 156 -8.47 -0.64 -18.27
N ALA A 157 -7.14 -0.73 -18.14
CA ALA A 157 -6.19 -0.05 -19.02
C ALA A 157 -6.34 -0.52 -20.47
N TYR A 158 -6.45 -1.83 -20.69
CA TYR A 158 -6.71 -2.41 -22.01
C TYR A 158 -8.03 -1.92 -22.62
N ALA A 159 -9.10 -1.92 -21.83
CA ALA A 159 -10.42 -1.48 -22.28
C ALA A 159 -10.44 0.04 -22.58
N ALA A 160 -9.70 0.84 -21.82
CA ALA A 160 -9.49 2.26 -22.11
C ALA A 160 -8.74 2.45 -23.44
N TRP A 161 -7.64 1.74 -23.65
CA TRP A 161 -6.83 1.83 -24.86
C TRP A 161 -7.60 1.42 -26.13
N THR A 162 -8.41 0.36 -26.02
CA THR A 162 -9.23 -0.15 -27.12
C THR A 162 -10.59 0.52 -27.24
N VAL A 163 -10.93 1.43 -26.32
CA VAL A 163 -12.23 2.11 -26.22
C VAL A 163 -13.39 1.10 -26.19
N ASN A 164 -13.17 -0.06 -25.55
CA ASN A 164 -14.15 -1.14 -25.49
C ASN A 164 -15.18 -0.86 -24.39
N MET A 165 -16.27 -0.19 -24.78
CA MET A 165 -17.35 0.19 -23.85
C MET A 165 -18.07 -1.01 -23.23
N ALA A 166 -18.15 -2.15 -23.93
CA ALA A 166 -18.76 -3.36 -23.39
C ALA A 166 -17.99 -3.88 -22.15
N ILE A 167 -16.68 -3.60 -22.07
CA ILE A 167 -15.85 -3.93 -20.91
C ILE A 167 -15.76 -2.75 -19.93
N LEU A 168 -15.63 -1.50 -20.41
CA LEU A 168 -15.50 -0.33 -19.54
C LEU A 168 -16.74 -0.11 -18.66
N THR A 169 -17.94 -0.17 -19.24
CA THR A 169 -19.18 0.09 -18.50
C THR A 169 -19.31 -0.77 -17.24
N PRO A 170 -19.23 -2.12 -17.29
CA PRO A 170 -19.35 -2.93 -16.08
C PRO A 170 -18.22 -2.67 -15.08
N LEU A 171 -16.98 -2.43 -15.53
CA LEU A 171 -15.86 -2.13 -14.62
C LEU A 171 -16.06 -0.78 -13.90
N ILE A 172 -16.55 0.24 -14.60
CA ILE A 172 -16.91 1.54 -14.01
C ILE A 172 -18.03 1.36 -12.98
N THR A 173 -19.06 0.56 -13.29
CA THR A 173 -20.15 0.29 -12.34
C THR A 173 -19.63 -0.40 -11.08
N ILE A 174 -18.76 -1.40 -11.22
CA ILE A 174 -18.13 -2.07 -10.07
C ILE A 174 -17.35 -1.07 -9.21
N LEU A 175 -16.51 -0.23 -9.83
CA LEU A 175 -15.77 0.82 -9.10
C LEU A 175 -16.71 1.81 -8.40
N ALA A 176 -17.75 2.26 -9.08
CA ALA A 176 -18.71 3.22 -8.53
C ALA A 176 -19.43 2.65 -7.30
N VAL A 177 -19.83 1.37 -7.34
CA VAL A 177 -20.45 0.69 -6.21
C VAL A 177 -19.46 0.53 -5.05
N ILE A 178 -18.25 0.04 -5.31
CA ILE A 178 -17.23 -0.15 -4.27
C ILE A 178 -16.88 1.17 -3.59
N LEU A 179 -16.61 2.22 -4.38
CA LEU A 179 -16.30 3.56 -3.86
C LEU A 179 -17.49 4.15 -3.11
N GLY A 180 -18.71 4.00 -3.65
CA GLY A 180 -19.93 4.48 -3.00
C GLY A 180 -20.17 3.85 -1.63
N ILE A 181 -20.04 2.52 -1.53
CA ILE A 181 -20.14 1.79 -0.26
C ILE A 181 -19.02 2.24 0.70
N GLY A 182 -17.78 2.32 0.22
CA GLY A 182 -16.63 2.71 1.04
C GLY A 182 -16.79 4.11 1.65
N ILE A 183 -17.25 5.08 0.86
CA ILE A 183 -17.55 6.44 1.31
C ILE A 183 -18.67 6.43 2.35
N ALA A 184 -19.76 5.73 2.10
CA ALA A 184 -20.89 5.63 3.02
C ALA A 184 -20.49 5.05 4.39
N VAL A 185 -19.71 3.96 4.39
CA VAL A 185 -19.20 3.32 5.61
C VAL A 185 -18.24 4.26 6.35
N SER A 186 -17.36 4.97 5.64
CA SER A 186 -16.42 5.94 6.25
C SER A 186 -17.14 7.08 6.96
N ILE A 187 -18.19 7.63 6.34
CA ILE A 187 -19.03 8.67 6.93
C ILE A 187 -19.74 8.13 8.17
N LEU A 188 -20.38 6.96 8.08
CA LEU A 188 -21.09 6.34 9.20
C LEU A 188 -20.15 6.07 10.38
N TYR A 189 -18.96 5.55 10.11
CA TYR A 189 -17.94 5.32 11.13
C TYR A 189 -17.48 6.62 11.79
N SER A 190 -17.28 7.70 11.01
CA SER A 190 -16.90 9.02 11.53
C SER A 190 -17.96 9.59 12.48
N ILE A 191 -19.24 9.46 12.12
CA ILE A 191 -20.38 9.90 12.94
C ILE A 191 -20.46 9.07 14.22
N LEU A 192 -20.41 7.74 14.12
CA LEU A 192 -20.46 6.87 15.31
C LEU A 192 -19.30 7.19 16.26
N ARG A 193 -18.09 7.37 15.72
CA ARG A 193 -16.91 7.72 16.50
C ARG A 193 -17.04 9.08 17.19
N SER A 194 -17.63 10.08 16.54
CA SER A 194 -17.83 11.40 17.13
C SER A 194 -18.85 11.37 18.27
N VAL A 195 -19.94 10.62 18.10
CA VAL A 195 -20.96 10.40 19.13
C VAL A 195 -20.39 9.65 20.34
N PHE A 196 -19.65 8.56 20.11
CA PHE A 196 -19.03 7.81 21.21
C PHE A 196 -18.03 8.66 22.02
N ARG A 197 -17.28 9.56 21.35
CA ARG A 197 -16.35 10.48 22.03
C ARG A 197 -17.05 11.59 22.80
N SER A 198 -18.21 12.06 22.37
CA SER A 198 -18.94 13.09 23.12
C SER A 198 -19.49 12.51 24.42
N ILE A 199 -20.04 11.30 24.37
CA ILE A 199 -20.57 10.58 25.54
C ILE A 199 -19.45 10.27 26.55
N SER A 200 -18.26 9.84 26.09
CA SER A 200 -17.14 9.53 26.99
C SER A 200 -16.48 10.74 27.64
N ARG A 201 -16.77 11.97 27.18
CA ARG A 201 -16.24 13.22 27.76
C ARG A 201 -17.23 13.90 28.72
N SER A 202 -18.49 13.47 28.71
CA SER A 202 -19.54 13.95 29.61
C SER A 202 -19.67 13.13 30.90
N GLN A 203 -18.86 12.08 31.06
CA GLN A 203 -18.65 11.35 32.32
C GLN A 203 -17.29 11.72 32.90
#